data_AF-A0A2E3Y507-F1
#
_entry.id   AF-A0A2E3Y507-F1
#
_cell.length_a   1.000
_cell.length_b   1.000
_cell.length_c   1.000
_cell.angle_alpha   90.00
_cell.angle_beta   90.00
_cell.angle_gamma   90.00
#
_symmetry.space_group_name_H-M   'P 1'
#
loop_
_entity.id
_entity.type
_entity.pdbx_description
1 polymer ?
#
loop_
_entity_poly.entity_id
_entity_poly.type
_entity_poly.pdbx_seq_one_letter_code
_entity_poly.pdbx_strand_id
1 'polypeptide(L)'
;MKKIDCEICKKSKIFLDALSCEECHSPKYFNNELTFDICPICGCKDLYKKKDFNQAIGCLIILIGAIFVPWTYGISLLLLSLVDYLLYNRVKDSVECYKCKSEYKGILVPDHIKPFDHHTAELYEYSE
;
A
#
# COMPACT_ATOMS: atom_id res chain seq x y z
N MET A 1 0.99 -10.16 -11.19
CA MET A 1 2.45 -9.92 -11.14
C MET A 1 2.77 -9.24 -9.83
N LYS A 2 3.70 -9.80 -9.04
CA LYS A 2 4.15 -9.22 -7.76
C LYS A 2 5.07 -8.03 -8.07
N LYS A 3 4.74 -6.85 -7.57
CA LYS A 3 5.50 -5.61 -7.78
C LYS A 3 5.93 -5.05 -6.43
N ILE A 4 7.10 -4.43 -6.39
CA ILE A 4 7.63 -3.79 -5.18
C ILE A 4 8.03 -2.38 -5.53
N ASP A 5 7.56 -1.43 -4.75
CA ASP A 5 8.04 -0.06 -4.78
C ASP A 5 9.06 0.13 -3.67
N CYS A 6 10.31 0.38 -4.05
CA CYS A 6 11.40 0.54 -3.10
C CYS A 6 11.71 2.03 -2.95
N GLU A 7 11.47 2.60 -1.76
CA GLU A 7 11.78 4.01 -1.49
C GLU A 7 13.29 4.27 -1.48
N ILE A 8 14.10 3.29 -1.05
CA ILE A 8 15.58 3.38 -1.08
C ILE A 8 16.08 3.58 -2.52
N CYS A 9 15.60 2.77 -3.46
CA CYS A 9 16.02 2.83 -4.86
C CYS A 9 15.18 3.79 -5.71
N LYS A 10 14.13 4.41 -5.14
CA LYS A 10 13.11 5.22 -5.82
C LYS A 10 12.56 4.61 -7.12
N LYS A 11 12.47 3.28 -7.19
CA LYS A 11 12.05 2.55 -8.39
C LYS A 11 11.06 1.45 -8.05
N SER A 12 10.00 1.34 -8.86
CA SER A 12 9.18 0.15 -8.91
C SER A 12 9.92 -0.96 -9.64
N LYS A 13 10.16 -2.08 -8.97
CA LYS A 13 10.83 -3.26 -9.54
C LYS A 13 9.88 -4.46 -9.53
N ILE A 14 10.11 -5.36 -10.49
CA ILE A 14 9.51 -6.69 -10.44
C ILE A 14 10.24 -7.46 -9.34
N PHE A 15 9.52 -8.34 -8.62
CA PHE A 15 10.09 -9.12 -7.52
C PHE A 15 11.41 -9.83 -7.89
N LEU A 16 11.53 -10.33 -9.13
CA LEU A 16 12.76 -10.97 -9.65
C LEU A 16 13.94 -10.00 -9.76
N ASP A 17 13.71 -8.75 -10.16
CA ASP A 17 14.77 -7.73 -10.30
C ASP A 17 15.23 -7.17 -8.95
N ALA A 18 14.38 -7.26 -7.92
CA ALA A 18 14.71 -6.82 -6.57
C ALA A 18 15.70 -7.76 -5.87
N LEU A 19 15.74 -9.04 -6.26
CA LEU A 19 16.70 -10.05 -5.76
C LEU A 19 18.16 -9.69 -6.04
N SER A 20 18.40 -8.97 -7.15
CA SER A 20 19.76 -8.60 -7.61
C SER A 20 20.12 -7.16 -7.29
N CYS A 21 19.41 -6.50 -6.37
CA CYS A 21 19.61 -5.09 -6.07
C CYS A 21 20.76 -4.90 -5.07
N GLU A 22 21.89 -4.37 -5.55
CA GLU A 22 23.10 -4.10 -4.75
C GLU A 22 22.89 -3.01 -3.67
N GLU A 23 21.88 -2.14 -3.86
CA GLU A 23 21.54 -1.08 -2.89
C GLU A 23 20.61 -1.56 -1.76
N CYS A 24 19.98 -2.72 -1.89
CA CYS A 24 19.15 -3.27 -0.82
C CYS A 24 20.05 -3.91 0.23
N HIS A 25 19.98 -3.44 1.48
CA HIS A 25 20.89 -3.82 2.56
C HIS A 25 20.81 -5.31 2.95
N SER A 26 19.78 -6.05 2.54
CA SER A 26 19.60 -7.46 2.92
C SER A 26 18.85 -8.31 1.87
N PRO A 27 19.46 -8.67 0.73
CA PRO A 27 18.85 -9.53 -0.30
C PRO A 27 18.50 -10.94 0.20
N LYS A 28 19.00 -11.35 1.39
CA LYS A 28 18.79 -12.69 1.99
C LYS A 28 17.33 -13.02 2.33
N TYR A 29 16.44 -12.03 2.42
CA TYR A 29 15.03 -12.26 2.79
C TYR A 29 14.08 -12.28 1.59
N PHE A 30 14.61 -12.10 0.36
CA PHE A 30 13.86 -12.28 -0.88
C PHE A 30 13.75 -13.78 -1.24
N ASN A 31 12.86 -14.50 -0.56
CA ASN A 31 12.48 -15.86 -0.93
C ASN A 31 11.15 -15.88 -1.71
N ASN A 32 10.90 -16.93 -2.50
CA ASN A 32 9.67 -17.08 -3.30
C ASN A 32 8.38 -16.96 -2.47
N GLU A 33 8.48 -17.28 -1.17
CA GLU A 33 7.45 -17.10 -0.15
C GLU A 33 7.93 -16.02 0.84
N LEU A 34 7.47 -14.80 0.63
CA LEU A 34 7.65 -13.73 1.61
C LEU A 34 6.73 -14.01 2.80
N THR A 35 7.30 -14.37 3.94
CA THR A 35 6.54 -14.57 5.18
C THR A 35 6.10 -13.25 5.82
N PHE A 36 6.64 -12.11 5.36
CA PHE A 36 6.42 -10.76 5.91
C PHE A 36 6.68 -10.61 7.41
N ASP A 37 7.45 -11.52 8.02
CA ASP A 37 7.97 -11.33 9.38
C ASP A 37 9.05 -10.24 9.46
N ILE A 38 9.75 -10.00 8.35
CA ILE A 38 10.88 -9.07 8.25
C ILE A 38 10.88 -8.41 6.88
N CYS A 39 11.13 -7.11 6.83
CA CYS A 39 11.27 -6.33 5.62
C CYS A 39 12.55 -6.76 4.88
N PRO A 40 12.45 -7.25 3.64
CA PRO A 40 13.62 -7.69 2.89
C PRO A 40 14.52 -6.56 2.38
N ILE A 41 14.11 -5.30 2.54
CA ILE A 41 14.87 -4.13 2.12
C ILE A 41 15.74 -3.58 3.26
N CYS A 42 15.17 -3.42 4.47
CA CYS A 42 15.85 -2.81 5.63
C CYS A 42 16.02 -3.74 6.85
N GLY A 43 15.45 -4.94 6.84
CA GLY A 43 15.53 -5.88 7.96
C GLY A 43 14.61 -5.57 9.15
N CYS A 44 13.72 -4.58 9.06
CA CYS A 44 12.76 -4.27 10.14
C CYS A 44 11.65 -5.33 10.23
N LYS A 45 11.22 -5.62 11.46
CA LYS A 45 10.10 -6.55 11.73
C LYS A 45 8.74 -5.87 11.68
N ASP A 46 8.72 -4.54 11.79
CA ASP A 46 7.49 -3.77 11.77
C ASP A 46 7.06 -3.51 10.32
N LEU A 47 6.06 -4.29 9.91
CA LEU A 47 5.35 -4.21 8.64
C LEU A 47 3.87 -4.06 8.94
N TYR A 48 3.17 -3.28 8.14
CA TYR A 48 1.74 -3.09 8.30
C TYR A 48 1.00 -3.27 6.99
N LYS A 49 -0.24 -3.73 7.09
CA LYS A 49 -1.12 -3.84 5.92
C LYS A 49 -1.80 -2.50 5.66
N LYS A 50 -1.82 -2.12 4.39
CA LYS A 50 -2.40 -0.87 3.88
C LYS A 50 -3.23 -1.19 2.64
N LYS A 51 -4.40 -0.57 2.53
CA LYS A 51 -5.22 -0.69 1.32
C LYS A 51 -4.59 0.17 0.23
N ASP A 52 -4.31 -0.40 -0.95
CA ASP A 52 -3.75 0.33 -2.09
C ASP A 52 -4.82 1.15 -2.81
N PHE A 53 -5.50 2.03 -2.07
CA PHE A 53 -6.57 2.84 -2.63
C PHE A 53 -5.95 3.93 -3.50
N ASN A 54 -6.23 3.88 -4.81
CA ASN A 54 -5.78 4.91 -5.71
C ASN A 54 -6.54 6.21 -5.42
N GLN A 55 -5.86 7.14 -4.74
CA GLN A 55 -6.40 8.44 -4.37
C GLN A 55 -6.93 9.22 -5.59
N ALA A 56 -6.33 9.04 -6.77
CA ALA A 56 -6.80 9.66 -8.00
C ALA A 56 -8.20 9.19 -8.41
N ILE A 57 -8.52 7.90 -8.19
CA ILE A 57 -9.85 7.36 -8.51
C ILE A 57 -10.90 7.95 -7.57
N GLY A 58 -10.64 7.98 -6.26
CA GLY A 58 -11.57 8.60 -5.30
C GLY A 58 -11.82 10.08 -5.61
N CYS A 59 -10.76 10.82 -5.96
CA CYS A 59 -10.89 12.23 -6.35
C CYS A 59 -11.76 12.40 -7.61
N LEU A 60 -11.56 11.54 -8.63
CA LEU A 60 -12.37 11.55 -9.85
C LEU A 60 -13.86 11.33 -9.55
N ILE A 61 -14.18 10.35 -8.68
CA ILE A 61 -15.56 10.00 -8.32
C ILE A 61 -16.24 11.18 -7.61
N ILE A 62 -15.56 11.81 -6.64
CA ILE A 62 -16.07 12.98 -5.93
C ILE A 62 -16.29 14.15 -6.89
N LEU A 63 -15.35 14.40 -7.81
CA LEU A 63 -15.43 15.49 -8.78
C LEU A 63 -16.61 15.30 -9.74
N ILE A 64 -16.82 14.08 -10.25
CA ILE A 64 -18.00 13.75 -11.05
C ILE A 64 -19.26 14.01 -10.22
N GLY A 65 -19.31 13.56 -8.97
CA GLY A 65 -20.44 13.84 -8.08
C GLY A 65 -20.78 15.31 -7.96
N ALA A 66 -19.79 16.13 -7.62
CA ALA A 66 -19.98 17.57 -7.45
C ALA A 66 -20.59 18.24 -8.69
N ILE A 67 -20.19 17.81 -9.91
CA ILE A 67 -20.75 18.34 -11.17
C ILE A 67 -22.22 17.94 -11.35
N PHE A 68 -22.59 16.72 -10.95
CA PHE A 68 -23.95 16.19 -11.12
C PHE A 68 -24.93 16.59 -10.00
N VAL A 69 -24.45 17.04 -8.84
CA VAL A 69 -25.27 17.50 -7.70
C VAL A 69 -26.35 18.53 -8.08
N PRO A 70 -26.04 19.64 -8.78
CA PRO A 70 -27.06 20.66 -9.08
C PRO A 70 -28.20 20.14 -9.97
N TRP A 71 -27.95 19.11 -10.78
CA TRP A 71 -28.96 18.53 -11.67
C TRP A 71 -29.81 17.45 -10.99
N THR A 72 -29.24 16.77 -9.99
CA THR A 72 -29.83 15.55 -9.39
C THR A 72 -30.35 15.74 -7.97
N TYR A 73 -30.33 16.98 -7.45
CA TYR A 73 -30.75 17.31 -6.07
C TYR A 73 -30.09 16.40 -5.00
N GLY A 74 -28.84 15.97 -5.24
CA GLY A 74 -28.05 15.15 -4.31
C GLY A 74 -28.22 13.63 -4.43
N ILE A 75 -29.12 13.10 -5.27
CA ILE A 75 -29.26 11.65 -5.51
C ILE A 75 -27.97 11.03 -6.08
N SER A 76 -27.23 11.79 -6.90
CA SER A 76 -25.92 11.38 -7.42
C SER A 76 -24.92 11.01 -6.34
N LEU A 77 -24.93 11.68 -5.17
CA LEU A 77 -24.03 11.39 -4.07
C LEU A 77 -24.28 10.01 -3.45
N LEU A 78 -25.54 9.60 -3.39
CA LEU A 78 -25.93 8.30 -2.84
C LEU A 78 -25.42 7.16 -3.75
N LEU A 79 -25.57 7.32 -5.08
CA LEU A 79 -25.03 6.38 -6.05
C LEU A 79 -23.50 6.35 -6.04
N LEU A 80 -22.84 7.50 -5.97
CA LEU A 80 -21.37 7.59 -5.94
C LEU A 80 -20.80 6.99 -4.66
N SER A 81 -21.44 7.23 -3.52
CA SER A 81 -21.06 6.59 -2.25
C SER A 81 -21.13 5.06 -2.33
N LEU A 82 -22.14 4.51 -3.03
CA LEU A 82 -22.23 3.07 -3.25
C LEU A 82 -21.11 2.57 -4.18
N VAL A 83 -20.80 3.32 -5.24
CA VAL A 83 -19.68 3.01 -6.14
C VAL A 83 -18.35 3.05 -5.39
N ASP A 84 -18.11 4.08 -4.58
CA ASP A 84 -16.93 4.21 -3.74
C ASP A 84 -16.80 3.03 -2.78
N TYR A 85 -17.90 2.61 -2.16
CA TYR A 85 -17.91 1.44 -1.28
C TYR A 85 -17.56 0.14 -2.02
N LEU A 86 -18.13 -0.08 -3.21
CA LEU A 86 -17.78 -1.23 -4.06
C LEU A 86 -16.31 -1.19 -4.49
N LEU A 87 -15.80 -0.01 -4.80
CA LEU A 87 -14.41 0.19 -5.18
C LEU A 87 -13.48 -0.11 -4.00
N TYR A 88 -13.80 0.41 -2.81
CA TYR A 88 -13.08 0.16 -1.57
C TYR A 88 -12.98 -1.35 -1.28
N ASN A 89 -14.06 -2.09 -1.49
CA ASN A 89 -14.05 -3.54 -1.27
C ASN A 89 -13.24 -4.30 -2.35
N ARG A 90 -13.10 -3.74 -3.56
CA ARG A 90 -12.32 -4.30 -4.66
C ARG A 90 -10.82 -4.01 -4.58
N VAL A 91 -10.43 -2.97 -3.84
CA VAL A 91 -9.02 -2.61 -3.68
C VAL A 91 -8.28 -3.75 -2.99
N LYS A 92 -7.09 -4.07 -3.51
CA LYS A 92 -6.24 -5.13 -2.95
C LYS A 92 -5.42 -4.58 -1.78
N ASP A 93 -5.17 -5.44 -0.82
CA ASP A 93 -4.26 -5.14 0.27
C ASP A 93 -2.81 -5.15 -0.24
N SER A 94 -2.03 -4.21 0.27
CA SER A 94 -0.59 -4.08 0.10
C SER A 94 0.06 -4.07 1.49
N VAL A 95 1.34 -4.38 1.54
CA VAL A 95 2.13 -4.30 2.78
C VAL A 95 3.13 -3.17 2.66
N GLU A 96 3.31 -2.38 3.70
CA GLU A 96 4.29 -1.31 3.76
C GLU A 96 5.18 -1.47 5.01
N CYS A 97 6.46 -1.12 4.90
CA CYS A 97 7.40 -1.13 6.02
C CYS A 97 7.45 0.23 6.72
N TYR A 98 7.40 0.27 8.06
CA TYR A 98 7.48 1.55 8.80
C TYR A 98 8.81 2.29 8.61
N LYS A 99 9.92 1.56 8.51
CA LYS A 99 11.26 2.18 8.46
C LYS A 99 11.65 2.71 7.10
N CYS A 100 11.52 1.88 6.06
CA CYS A 100 11.99 2.23 4.71
C CYS A 100 10.85 2.57 3.74
N LYS A 101 9.60 2.59 4.23
CA LYS A 101 8.38 2.91 3.46
C LYS A 101 8.24 2.15 2.14
N SER A 102 8.88 0.99 2.02
CA SER A 102 8.77 0.14 0.86
C SER A 102 7.41 -0.54 0.81
N GLU A 103 6.79 -0.51 -0.37
CA GLU A 103 5.42 -1.00 -0.59
C GLU A 103 5.44 -2.27 -1.45
N TYR A 104 4.79 -3.32 -0.96
CA TYR A 104 4.71 -4.63 -1.59
C TYR A 104 3.28 -4.86 -2.12
N LYS A 105 3.13 -4.89 -3.45
CA LYS A 105 1.82 -5.02 -4.12
C LYS A 105 1.64 -6.38 -4.78
N GLY A 106 0.39 -6.86 -4.80
CA GLY A 106 0.00 -8.07 -5.53
C GLY A 106 0.49 -9.37 -4.87
N ILE A 107 0.63 -9.32 -3.54
CA ILE A 107 1.02 -10.42 -2.65
C ILE A 107 -0.20 -10.85 -1.82
N LEU A 108 -0.21 -12.09 -1.34
CA LEU A 108 -1.18 -12.52 -0.35
C LEU A 108 -0.69 -12.00 1.01
N VAL A 109 -1.43 -11.05 1.58
CA VAL A 109 -1.11 -10.48 2.89
C VAL A 109 -1.52 -11.49 3.97
N PRO A 110 -0.60 -11.96 4.81
CA PRO A 110 -0.94 -12.84 5.91
C PRO A 110 -1.86 -12.15 6.93
N ASP A 111 -2.77 -12.90 7.56
CA ASP A 111 -3.72 -12.34 8.54
C ASP A 111 -3.02 -11.83 9.81
N HIS A 112 -1.85 -12.38 10.13
CA HIS A 112 -1.04 -11.97 11.28
C HIS A 112 -0.48 -10.53 11.17
N ILE A 113 -0.44 -9.96 9.96
CA ILE A 113 0.03 -8.58 9.76
C ILE A 113 -1.03 -7.62 10.28
N LYS A 114 -0.62 -6.81 11.25
CA LYS A 114 -1.47 -5.80 11.88
C LYS A 114 -1.73 -4.63 10.92
N PRO A 115 -2.90 -3.97 11.03
CA PRO A 115 -3.13 -2.70 10.34
C PRO A 115 -2.15 -1.63 10.83
N PHE A 116 -2.11 -0.52 10.10
CA PHE A 116 -1.33 0.66 10.49
C PHE A 116 -1.61 1.08 11.94
N ASP A 117 -0.54 1.33 12.69
CA ASP A 117 -0.53 1.74 14.08
C ASP A 117 0.28 3.03 14.21
N HIS A 118 -0.38 4.08 14.69
CA HIS A 118 0.20 5.41 14.75
C HIS A 118 1.40 5.47 15.71
N HIS A 119 1.29 4.75 16.84
CA HIS A 119 2.35 4.70 17.85
C HIS A 119 3.62 4.05 17.32
N THR A 120 3.49 3.04 16.47
CA THR A 120 4.65 2.45 15.80
C THR A 120 5.25 3.41 14.78
N ALA A 121 4.42 4.14 14.02
CA ALA A 121 4.90 5.11 13.04
C ALA A 121 5.70 6.26 13.68
N GLU A 122 5.19 6.85 14.75
CA GLU A 122 5.87 7.93 15.48
C GLU A 122 7.21 7.47 16.06
N LEU A 123 7.30 6.25 16.60
CA LEU A 123 8.56 5.70 17.11
C LEU A 123 9.64 5.66 16.03
N TYR A 124 9.28 5.28 14.80
CA TYR A 124 10.23 5.25 13.69
C TYR A 124 10.65 6.65 13.25
N GLU A 125 9.73 7.62 13.24
CA GLU A 125 10.02 9.00 12.84
C GLU A 125 10.92 9.76 13.82
N TYR A 126 10.84 9.45 15.13
CA TYR A 126 11.68 10.06 16.16
C TYR A 126 12.96 9.26 16.51
N SER A 127 13.21 8.15 15.82
CA SER A 127 14.37 7.26 16.10
C SER A 127 15.62 7.51 15.23
N GLU A 128 15.63 8.63 14.49
CA GLU A 128 16.77 9.15 13.70
C GLU A 128 17.70 10.05 14.51
#